data_AF-A0A0F9FWT5-F1
#
_entry.id   AF-A0A0F9FWT5-F1
#
_cell.length_a   1.000
_cell.length_b   1.000
_cell.length_c   1.000
_cell.angle_alpha   90.00
_cell.angle_beta   90.00
_cell.angle_gamma   90.00
#
_symmetry.space_group_name_H-M   'P 1'
#
loop_
_entity.id
_entity.type
_entity.pdbx_description
1 polymer ?
#
loop_
_entity_poly.entity_id
_entity_poly.type
_entity_poly.pdbx_seq_one_letter_code
_entity_poly.pdbx_strand_id
1 'polypeptide(L)'
;LNGGDKKFDPMDIDLSEIRTLSEALPKDGNIDINNAEVMATKYLKGADICAELLAIATTYAQKADTLKKKEFGEAALVRSIKAGIKTDKSRAWYADTDDQYIEACNRYSEAIAFARWVNNKYESFIRIHYLCKKILDRGYAHEKTAGFNGSSDSDNEQTW
;
A
#
# COMPACT_ATOMS: atom_id res chain seq x y z
N LEU A 1 -18.00 -6.59 31.39
CA LEU A 1 -17.25 -7.38 30.40
C LEU A 1 -15.81 -6.89 30.42
N ASN A 2 -15.04 -7.41 31.39
CA ASN A 2 -13.60 -7.19 31.49
C ASN A 2 -12.93 -8.23 30.60
N GLY A 3 -12.68 -7.87 29.34
CA GLY A 3 -11.81 -8.60 28.43
C GLY A 3 -10.73 -7.64 28.00
N GLY A 4 -9.47 -7.98 28.30
CA GLY A 4 -8.29 -7.26 27.81
C GLY A 4 -8.11 -7.47 26.31
N ASP A 5 -9.11 -7.11 25.51
CA ASP A 5 -8.99 -7.05 24.07
C ASP A 5 -7.99 -5.93 23.79
N LYS A 6 -6.77 -6.31 23.40
CA LYS A 6 -5.88 -5.37 22.71
C LYS A 6 -6.73 -4.75 21.60
N LYS A 7 -7.10 -3.47 21.77
CA LYS A 7 -7.78 -2.69 20.73
C LYS A 7 -6.97 -2.92 19.47
N PHE A 8 -7.57 -3.53 18.45
CA PHE A 8 -6.93 -3.74 17.17
C PHE A 8 -6.41 -2.39 16.66
N ASP A 9 -5.10 -2.22 16.69
CA ASP A 9 -4.39 -1.11 16.07
C ASP A 9 -3.74 -1.65 14.80
N PRO A 10 -4.20 -1.26 13.61
CA PRO A 10 -3.58 -1.70 12.37
C PRO A 10 -2.14 -1.19 12.20
N MET A 11 -1.67 -0.27 13.06
CA MET A 11 -0.25 0.09 13.13
C MET A 11 0.62 -1.03 13.71
N ASP A 12 0.03 -2.02 14.39
CA ASP A 12 0.72 -3.21 14.92
C ASP A 12 0.81 -4.35 13.90
N ILE A 13 0.30 -4.16 12.68
CA ILE A 13 0.36 -5.19 11.63
C ILE A 13 1.81 -5.44 11.24
N ASP A 14 2.18 -6.71 11.10
CA ASP A 14 3.50 -7.07 10.61
C ASP A 14 3.68 -6.62 9.15
N LEU A 15 4.66 -5.75 8.93
CA LEU A 15 5.02 -5.22 7.62
C LEU A 15 6.30 -5.87 7.06
N SER A 16 6.82 -6.91 7.72
CA SER A 16 8.08 -7.57 7.37
C SER A 16 8.11 -8.03 5.90
N GLU A 17 7.07 -8.72 5.43
CA GLU A 17 7.00 -9.23 4.06
C GLU A 17 6.97 -8.10 3.01
N ILE A 18 6.23 -7.02 3.26
CA ILE A 18 6.21 -5.83 2.38
C ILE A 18 7.59 -5.16 2.33
N ARG A 19 8.32 -5.13 3.45
CA ARG A 19 9.68 -4.56 3.51
C ARG A 19 10.66 -5.43 2.75
N THR A 20 10.65 -6.74 2.98
CA THR A 20 11.52 -7.68 2.26
C THR A 20 11.29 -7.62 0.75
N LEU A 21 10.04 -7.57 0.30
CA LEU A 21 9.72 -7.41 -1.13
C LEU A 21 10.14 -6.04 -1.68
N SER A 22 10.00 -4.97 -0.90
CA SER A 22 10.47 -3.64 -1.31
C SER A 22 11.99 -3.57 -1.48
N GLU A 23 12.74 -4.30 -0.65
CA GLU A 23 14.21 -4.32 -0.66
C GLU A 23 14.78 -5.28 -1.71
N ALA A 24 13.99 -6.25 -2.17
CA ALA A 24 14.37 -7.23 -3.19
C ALA A 24 14.50 -6.62 -4.61
N LEU A 25 14.20 -5.33 -4.80
CA LEU A 25 14.36 -4.67 -6.09
C LEU A 25 15.85 -4.36 -6.35
N PRO A 26 16.41 -4.76 -7.50
CA PRO A 26 17.75 -4.36 -7.90
C PRO A 26 17.85 -2.82 -7.93
N LYS A 27 18.81 -2.28 -7.17
CA LYS A 27 18.98 -0.82 -7.03
C LYS A 27 19.45 -0.13 -8.32
N ASP A 28 20.05 -0.90 -9.22
CA ASP A 28 20.50 -0.48 -10.54
C ASP A 28 19.38 -0.59 -11.61
N GLY A 29 18.22 -1.14 -11.26
CA GLY A 29 17.08 -1.31 -12.17
C GLY A 29 17.27 -2.38 -13.24
N ASN A 30 18.38 -3.13 -13.22
CA ASN A 30 18.64 -4.21 -14.15
C ASN A 30 18.01 -5.50 -13.63
N ILE A 31 16.99 -5.98 -14.35
CA ILE A 31 16.33 -7.25 -14.06
C ILE A 31 16.76 -8.25 -15.12
N ASP A 32 17.46 -9.31 -14.68
CA ASP A 32 17.81 -10.44 -15.55
C ASP A 32 16.54 -11.18 -16.00
N ILE A 33 16.46 -11.49 -17.30
CA ILE A 33 15.39 -12.28 -17.89
C ILE A 33 15.16 -13.61 -17.14
N ASN A 34 16.24 -14.27 -16.70
CA ASN A 34 16.18 -15.56 -16.00
C ASN A 34 15.46 -15.46 -14.65
N ASN A 35 15.46 -14.27 -14.03
CA ASN A 35 14.82 -14.00 -12.75
C ASN A 35 13.54 -13.18 -12.89
N ALA A 36 13.25 -12.63 -14.07
CA ALA A 36 12.13 -11.74 -14.29
C ALA A 36 10.78 -12.42 -14.02
N GLU A 37 10.63 -13.71 -14.32
CA GLU A 37 9.39 -14.46 -14.05
C GLU A 37 9.15 -14.64 -12.55
N VAL A 38 10.19 -15.07 -11.81
CA VAL A 38 10.12 -15.22 -10.35
C VAL A 38 9.83 -13.87 -9.69
N MET A 39 10.47 -12.80 -10.15
CA MET A 39 10.24 -11.45 -9.64
C MET A 39 8.82 -10.97 -9.94
N ALA A 40 8.31 -11.17 -11.17
CA ALA A 40 6.95 -10.78 -11.55
C ALA A 40 5.91 -11.39 -10.59
N THR A 41 6.05 -12.68 -10.27
CA THR A 41 5.14 -13.38 -9.35
C THR A 41 5.28 -12.86 -7.91
N LYS A 42 6.50 -12.62 -7.43
CA LYS A 42 6.74 -12.06 -6.09
C LYS A 42 6.11 -10.68 -5.90
N TYR A 43 6.25 -9.80 -6.89
CA TYR A 43 5.65 -8.46 -6.83
C TYR A 43 4.13 -8.50 -6.98
N LEU A 44 3.58 -9.45 -7.74
CA LEU A 44 2.12 -9.65 -7.77
C LEU A 44 1.59 -10.05 -6.40
N LYS A 45 2.24 -11.03 -5.74
CA LYS A 45 1.90 -11.42 -4.36
C LYS A 45 2.02 -10.24 -3.38
N GLY A 46 3.06 -9.43 -3.52
CA GLY A 46 3.23 -8.20 -2.73
C GLY A 46 2.07 -7.23 -2.92
N ALA A 47 1.58 -7.08 -4.16
CA ALA A 47 0.41 -6.26 -4.45
C ALA A 47 -0.86 -6.82 -3.79
N ASP A 48 -1.08 -8.14 -3.84
CA ASP A 48 -2.23 -8.77 -3.18
C ASP A 48 -2.23 -8.50 -1.66
N ILE A 49 -1.08 -8.67 -1.01
CA ILE A 49 -0.92 -8.36 0.43
C ILE A 49 -1.22 -6.88 0.71
N CYS A 50 -0.70 -5.97 -0.12
CA CYS A 50 -0.99 -4.54 0.03
C CYS A 50 -2.47 -4.22 -0.21
N ALA A 51 -3.16 -4.92 -1.11
CA ALA A 51 -4.59 -4.71 -1.36
C ALA A 51 -5.44 -5.09 -0.14
N GLU A 52 -5.14 -6.23 0.48
CA GLU A 52 -5.79 -6.65 1.73
C GLU A 52 -5.51 -5.65 2.87
N LEU A 53 -4.24 -5.27 3.03
CA LEU A 53 -3.84 -4.31 4.06
C LEU A 53 -4.47 -2.93 3.83
N LEU A 54 -4.65 -2.52 2.59
CA LEU A 54 -5.28 -1.25 2.24
C LEU A 54 -6.75 -1.21 2.69
N ALA A 55 -7.48 -2.32 2.53
CA ALA A 55 -8.87 -2.42 3.01
C ALA A 55 -8.95 -2.25 4.54
N ILE A 56 -8.02 -2.87 5.27
CA ILE A 56 -7.91 -2.76 6.72
C ILE A 56 -7.58 -1.32 7.12
N ALA A 57 -6.54 -0.72 6.50
CA ALA A 57 -6.10 0.64 6.77
C ALA A 57 -7.20 1.68 6.48
N THR A 58 -7.95 1.49 5.40
CA THR A 58 -9.08 2.37 5.02
C THR A 58 -10.20 2.29 6.06
N THR A 59 -10.55 1.07 6.49
CA THR A 59 -11.55 0.86 7.54
C THR A 59 -11.14 1.51 8.85
N TYR A 60 -9.85 1.43 9.20
CA TYR A 60 -9.33 2.09 10.39
C TYR A 60 -9.37 3.61 10.30
N ALA A 61 -8.97 4.19 9.16
CA ALA A 61 -9.07 5.64 8.94
C ALA A 61 -10.52 6.14 9.09
N GLN A 62 -11.50 5.37 8.60
CA GLN A 62 -12.92 5.69 8.79
C GLN A 62 -13.35 5.61 10.26
N LYS A 63 -12.89 4.61 11.01
CA LYS A 63 -13.14 4.50 12.45
C LYS A 63 -12.51 5.67 13.22
N ALA A 64 -11.29 6.08 12.86
CA ALA A 64 -10.60 7.21 13.45
C ALA A 64 -11.31 8.54 13.13
N ASP A 65 -11.81 8.74 11.90
CA ASP A 65 -12.63 9.91 11.54
C ASP A 65 -13.93 9.97 12.35
N THR A 66 -14.57 8.81 12.54
CA THR A 66 -15.78 8.69 13.36
C THR A 66 -15.50 9.08 14.81
N LEU A 67 -14.39 8.60 15.38
CA LEU A 67 -13.96 8.98 16.72
C LEU A 67 -13.66 10.48 16.81
N LYS A 68 -12.93 11.04 15.84
CA LYS A 68 -12.65 12.48 15.77
C LYS A 68 -13.93 13.32 15.79
N LYS A 69 -14.93 12.95 14.97
CA LYS A 69 -16.24 13.65 14.94
C LYS A 69 -16.99 13.51 16.27
N LYS A 70 -16.92 12.32 16.89
CA LYS A 70 -17.51 12.08 18.21
C LYS A 70 -16.85 12.97 19.27
N GLU A 71 -15.52 12.98 19.35
CA GLU A 71 -14.80 13.78 20.34
C GLU A 71 -15.01 15.27 20.15
N PHE A 72 -15.09 15.76 18.90
CA PHE A 72 -15.47 17.14 18.62
C PHE A 72 -16.85 17.47 19.20
N GLY A 73 -17.83 16.60 18.96
CA GLY A 73 -19.19 16.77 19.48
C GLY A 73 -19.24 16.75 21.01
N GLU A 74 -18.53 15.82 21.65
CA GLU A 74 -18.44 15.76 23.12
C GLU A 74 -17.73 16.99 23.70
N ALA A 75 -16.66 17.46 23.07
CA ALA A 75 -15.96 18.66 23.48
C ALA A 75 -16.87 19.89 23.38
N ALA A 76 -17.55 20.06 22.23
CA ALA A 76 -18.40 21.20 21.95
C ALA A 76 -19.69 21.22 22.80
N LEU A 77 -20.29 20.07 23.11
CA LEU A 77 -21.60 20.01 23.76
C LEU A 77 -21.56 19.65 25.25
N VAL A 78 -20.54 18.91 25.70
CA VAL A 78 -20.49 18.40 27.08
C VAL A 78 -19.37 19.07 27.85
N ARG A 79 -18.13 18.98 27.35
CA ARG A 79 -16.95 19.49 28.07
C ARG A 79 -16.94 21.03 28.12
N SER A 80 -17.32 21.69 27.04
CA SER A 80 -17.45 23.16 26.98
C SER A 80 -18.46 23.73 28.00
N ILE A 81 -19.58 23.04 28.21
CA ILE A 81 -20.61 23.43 29.19
C ILE A 81 -20.06 23.28 30.61
N LYS A 82 -19.35 22.17 30.88
CA LYS A 82 -18.66 21.97 32.17
C LYS A 82 -17.58 23.01 32.41
N ALA A 83 -16.92 23.49 31.35
CA ALA A 83 -15.95 24.58 31.39
C ALA A 83 -16.60 25.99 31.47
N GLY A 84 -17.93 26.09 31.53
CA GLY A 84 -18.65 27.35 31.69
C GLY A 84 -18.82 28.17 30.41
N ILE A 85 -18.56 27.60 29.23
CA ILE A 85 -18.68 28.28 27.94
C ILE A 85 -20.17 28.38 27.54
N LYS A 86 -20.65 29.61 27.36
CA LYS A 86 -22.09 29.90 27.16
C LYS A 86 -22.52 30.05 25.69
N THR A 87 -21.63 30.49 24.82
CA THR A 87 -21.98 30.81 23.41
C THR A 87 -21.53 29.70 22.48
N ASP A 88 -22.33 29.38 21.47
CA ASP A 88 -22.03 28.28 20.54
C ASP A 88 -20.72 28.48 19.77
N LYS A 89 -20.40 29.72 19.40
CA LYS A 89 -19.13 30.05 18.75
C LYS A 89 -17.93 29.75 19.65
N SER A 90 -17.99 30.12 20.93
CA SER A 90 -16.92 29.81 21.88
C SER A 90 -16.84 28.32 22.21
N ARG A 91 -17.95 27.58 22.13
CA ARG A 91 -17.96 26.12 22.29
C ARG A 91 -17.26 25.41 21.14
N ALA A 92 -17.44 25.89 19.91
CA ALA A 92 -16.70 25.38 18.76
C ALA A 92 -15.19 25.62 18.90
N TRP A 93 -14.79 26.84 19.28
CA TRP A 93 -13.38 27.15 19.54
C TRP A 93 -12.79 26.33 20.69
N TYR A 94 -13.56 26.10 21.75
CA TYR A 94 -13.14 25.21 22.83
C TYR A 94 -12.88 23.79 22.32
N ALA A 95 -13.79 23.26 21.48
CA ALA A 95 -13.65 21.93 20.90
C ALA A 95 -12.40 21.80 20.01
N ASP A 96 -12.05 22.83 19.23
CA ASP A 96 -10.82 22.84 18.42
C ASP A 96 -9.54 22.76 19.28
N THR A 97 -9.61 23.19 20.54
CA THR A 97 -8.49 23.16 21.50
C THR A 97 -8.57 22.03 22.52
N ASP A 98 -9.60 21.17 22.45
CA ASP A 98 -9.81 20.08 23.40
C ASP A 98 -8.78 18.96 23.18
N ASP A 99 -8.08 18.57 24.24
CA ASP A 99 -6.99 17.59 24.15
C ASP A 99 -7.44 16.23 23.58
N GLN A 100 -8.66 15.79 23.91
CA GLN A 100 -9.20 14.51 23.40
C GLN A 100 -9.54 14.60 21.92
N TYR A 101 -10.05 15.75 21.47
CA TYR A 101 -10.26 16.01 20.04
C TYR A 101 -8.93 16.09 19.28
N ILE A 102 -7.92 16.76 19.83
CA ILE A 102 -6.58 16.85 19.23
C ILE A 102 -5.95 15.46 19.10
N GLU A 103 -6.03 14.63 20.14
CA GLU A 103 -5.54 13.25 20.08
C GLU A 103 -6.27 12.44 19.00
N ALA A 104 -7.59 12.58 18.88
CA ALA A 104 -8.37 11.92 17.83
C ALA A 104 -8.00 12.43 16.42
N CYS A 105 -7.68 13.72 16.27
CA CYS A 105 -7.17 14.29 15.03
C CYS A 105 -5.80 13.69 14.63
N ASN A 106 -4.90 13.53 15.60
CA ASN A 106 -3.59 12.92 15.36
C ASN A 106 -3.74 11.47 14.90
N ARG A 107 -4.54 10.67 15.62
CA ARG A 107 -4.82 9.27 15.23
C ARG A 107 -5.44 9.15 13.84
N TYR A 108 -6.36 10.04 13.48
CA TYR A 108 -6.94 10.08 12.14
C TYR A 108 -5.89 10.42 11.07
N SER A 109 -5.02 11.38 11.35
CA SER A 109 -3.94 11.79 10.44
C SER A 109 -2.95 10.67 10.19
N GLU A 110 -2.54 9.96 11.25
CA GLU A 110 -1.69 8.77 11.18
C GLU A 110 -2.36 7.65 10.37
N ALA A 111 -3.63 7.37 10.63
CA ALA A 111 -4.39 6.34 9.90
C ALA A 111 -4.47 6.63 8.38
N ILE A 112 -4.69 7.89 7.99
CA ILE A 112 -4.68 8.28 6.57
C ILE A 112 -3.28 8.16 5.98
N ALA A 113 -2.25 8.59 6.71
CA ALA A 113 -0.87 8.49 6.24
C ALA A 113 -0.49 7.02 5.98
N PHE A 114 -0.88 6.11 6.87
CA PHE A 114 -0.68 4.68 6.71
C PHE A 114 -1.44 4.13 5.50
N ALA A 115 -2.74 4.42 5.36
CA ALA A 115 -3.52 3.97 4.19
C ALA A 115 -2.90 4.45 2.86
N ARG A 116 -2.44 5.71 2.82
CA ARG A 116 -1.72 6.25 1.65
C ARG A 116 -0.39 5.53 1.39
N TRP A 117 0.37 5.25 2.44
CA TRP A 117 1.62 4.51 2.33
C TRP A 117 1.40 3.11 1.76
N VAL A 118 0.39 2.37 2.25
CA VAL A 118 0.04 1.04 1.74
C VAL A 118 -0.38 1.11 0.27
N ASN A 119 -1.22 2.09 -0.09
CA ASN A 119 -1.63 2.29 -1.48
C ASN A 119 -0.44 2.58 -2.41
N ASN A 120 0.52 3.41 -1.96
CA ASN A 120 1.72 3.68 -2.74
C ASN A 120 2.59 2.42 -2.93
N LYS A 121 2.63 1.53 -1.93
CA LYS A 121 3.32 0.24 -2.02
C LYS A 121 2.64 -0.70 -3.00
N TYR A 122 1.32 -0.80 -2.94
CA TYR A 122 0.51 -1.54 -3.92
C TYR A 122 0.84 -1.08 -5.36
N GLU A 123 0.74 0.23 -5.62
CA GLU A 123 1.02 0.81 -6.94
C GLU A 123 2.45 0.54 -7.40
N SER A 124 3.43 0.64 -6.49
CA SER A 124 4.82 0.32 -6.78
C SER A 124 5.00 -1.14 -7.21
N PHE A 125 4.40 -2.08 -6.46
CA PHE A 125 4.50 -3.50 -6.76
C PHE A 125 3.83 -3.87 -8.09
N ILE A 126 2.66 -3.30 -8.38
CA ILE A 126 1.99 -3.46 -9.67
C ILE A 126 2.86 -2.95 -10.83
N ARG A 127 3.48 -1.77 -10.69
CA ARG A 127 4.38 -1.23 -11.72
C ARG A 127 5.58 -2.14 -11.97
N ILE A 128 6.19 -2.66 -10.90
CA ILE A 128 7.35 -3.56 -11.01
C ILE A 128 6.94 -4.90 -11.63
N HIS A 129 5.76 -5.44 -11.27
CA HIS A 129 5.21 -6.64 -11.91
C HIS A 129 5.12 -6.47 -13.44
N TYR A 130 4.54 -5.36 -13.90
CA TYR A 130 4.43 -5.08 -15.33
C TYR A 130 5.78 -4.81 -15.99
N LEU A 131 6.74 -4.22 -15.29
CA LEU A 131 8.11 -4.08 -15.79
C LEU A 131 8.74 -5.45 -16.04
N CYS A 132 8.62 -6.38 -15.09
CA CYS A 132 9.13 -7.74 -15.24
C CYS A 132 8.48 -8.46 -16.43
N LYS A 133 7.14 -8.35 -16.58
CA LYS A 133 6.43 -8.91 -17.74
C LYS A 133 6.94 -8.37 -19.07
N LYS A 134 7.14 -7.05 -19.18
CA LYS A 134 7.68 -6.44 -20.41
C LYS A 134 9.09 -6.95 -20.75
N ILE A 135 9.92 -7.24 -19.76
CA ILE A 135 11.26 -7.81 -19.98
C ILE A 135 11.15 -9.23 -20.52
N LEU A 136 10.27 -10.06 -19.94
CA LEU A 136 10.01 -11.42 -20.41
C LEU A 136 9.47 -11.43 -21.84
N ASP A 137 8.48 -10.58 -22.16
CA ASP A 137 7.88 -10.50 -23.49
C ASP A 137 8.94 -10.14 -24.56
N ARG A 138 9.85 -9.21 -24.24
CA ARG A 138 10.98 -8.87 -25.12
C ARG A 138 11.94 -10.04 -25.28
N GLY A 139 12.27 -10.71 -24.18
CA GLY A 139 13.10 -11.91 -24.18
C GLY A 139 12.58 -13.01 -25.11
N TYR A 140 11.31 -13.39 -24.93
CA TYR A 140 10.66 -14.38 -25.78
C TYR A 140 10.56 -13.95 -27.24
N ALA A 141 10.38 -12.65 -27.52
CA ALA A 141 10.40 -12.13 -28.89
C ALA A 141 11.80 -12.28 -29.52
N HIS A 142 12.88 -12.02 -28.78
CA HIS A 142 14.24 -12.23 -29.24
C HIS A 142 14.56 -13.70 -29.51
N GLU A 143 14.13 -14.62 -28.64
CA GLU A 143 14.29 -16.07 -28.87
C GLU A 143 13.55 -16.56 -30.12
N LYS A 144 12.30 -16.11 -30.33
CA LYS A 144 11.52 -16.44 -31.52
C LYS A 144 12.16 -15.93 -32.81
N THR A 145 12.82 -14.77 -32.76
CA THR A 145 13.48 -14.17 -33.93
C THR A 145 14.84 -14.83 -34.21
N ALA A 146 15.58 -15.23 -33.16
CA ALA A 146 16.85 -15.94 -33.29
C ALA A 146 16.68 -17.35 -33.89
N GLY A 147 15.54 -18.01 -33.65
CA GLY A 147 15.21 -19.30 -34.25
C GLY A 147 14.92 -19.28 -35.76
N PHE A 148 14.74 -18.09 -36.38
CA PHE A 148 14.38 -17.98 -37.79
C PHE A 148 15.60 -17.96 -38.74
N ASN A 149 16.82 -17.76 -38.23
CA ASN A 149 18.05 -17.66 -39.04
C ASN A 149 18.82 -18.99 -39.19
N GLY A 150 18.29 -20.11 -38.72
CA GLY A 150 18.97 -21.41 -38.70
C GLY A 150 18.63 -22.38 -39.83
N SER A 151 17.73 -22.03 -40.75
CA SER A 151 17.41 -22.87 -41.91
C SER A 151 18.07 -22.29 -43.16
N SER A 152 19.41 -22.31 -43.21
CA SER A 152 20.09 -22.26 -44.50
C SER A 152 19.91 -23.62 -45.16
N ASP A 153 19.09 -23.68 -46.21
CA ASP A 153 19.05 -24.79 -47.15
C ASP A 153 20.49 -25.13 -47.56
N SER A 154 21.01 -26.23 -47.02
CA SER A 154 22.14 -26.91 -47.61
C SER A 154 21.61 -27.72 -48.78
N ASP A 155 21.38 -27.04 -49.91
CA ASP A 155 21.23 -27.68 -51.21
C ASP A 155 22.55 -28.38 -51.53
N ASN A 156 22.61 -29.65 -51.16
CA ASN A 156 23.70 -30.54 -51.45
C ASN A 156 23.65 -30.88 -52.94
N GLU A 157 24.74 -30.55 -53.65
CA GLU A 157 25.02 -30.97 -55.01
C GLU A 157 24.74 -32.47 -55.22
N GLN A 158 23.92 -32.81 -56.21
CA GLN A 158 24.00 -34.10 -56.88
C GLN A 158 24.16 -33.88 -58.38
N THR A 159 25.43 -33.92 -58.78
CA THR A 159 25.92 -34.11 -60.14
C THR A 159 25.48 -35.49 -60.66
N TRP A 160 24.90 -35.52 -61.86
CA TRP A 160 24.87 -36.66 -62.77
C TRP A 160 24.99 -36.16 -64.21
#